data_AF-A0A9D8K0X5-F1
#
_entry.id   AF-A0A9D8K0X5-F1
#
_cell.length_a   1.000
_cell.length_b   1.000
_cell.length_c   1.000
_cell.angle_alpha   90.00
_cell.angle_beta   90.00
_cell.angle_gamma   90.00
#
_symmetry.space_group_name_H-M   'P 1'
#
loop_
_entity.id
_entity.type
_entity.pdbx_description
1 polymer ?
#
loop_
_entity_poly.entity_id
_entity_poly.type
_entity_poly.pdbx_seq_one_letter_code
_entity_poly.pdbx_strand_id
1 'polypeptide(L)'
;MPKVQTPYDALTYKIIGLAMTVHRELGPGFPEEVYKRAMMVAMNAEIMTFDRELRIDIEFRGQKVGEFKLDFVVEHIIVVEFKAVDTLHLAHERQVISYLTASGLEVGLLINFGSSSLQHQRIFPPKAVQSSAAFQARRNRYPQSVESGKSVDES
;
A
#
# COMPACT_ATOMS: atom_id res chain seq x y z
N MET A 1 21.13 6.85 -7.14
CA MET A 1 20.86 6.76 -5.69
C MET A 1 20.78 5.29 -5.31
N PRO A 2 21.41 4.82 -4.22
CA PRO A 2 21.23 3.44 -3.77
C PRO A 2 19.75 3.19 -3.46
N LYS A 3 19.19 2.10 -4.00
CA LYS A 3 17.82 1.69 -3.67
C LYS A 3 17.80 1.31 -2.19
N VAL A 4 16.95 1.98 -1.41
CA VAL A 4 16.69 1.57 -0.02
C VAL A 4 15.98 0.23 -0.10
N GLN A 5 16.70 -0.84 0.24
CA GLN A 5 16.16 -2.19 0.23
C GLN A 5 15.40 -2.39 1.55
N THR A 6 14.15 -2.81 1.45
CA THR A 6 13.29 -3.06 2.61
C THR A 6 12.96 -4.55 2.72
N PRO A 7 12.60 -5.07 3.91
CA PRO A 7 12.14 -6.46 4.03
C PRO A 7 10.89 -6.75 3.17
N TYR A 8 10.17 -5.70 2.74
CA TYR A 8 8.95 -5.79 1.96
C TYR A 8 9.17 -5.68 0.44
N ASP A 9 10.43 -5.62 -0.01
CA ASP A 9 10.77 -5.44 -1.42
C ASP A 9 10.13 -6.51 -2.30
N ALA A 10 10.22 -7.79 -1.92
CA ALA A 10 9.62 -8.89 -2.67
C ALA A 10 8.10 -8.73 -2.83
N LEU A 11 7.40 -8.37 -1.75
CA LEU A 11 5.96 -8.15 -1.78
C LEU A 11 5.58 -6.93 -2.64
N THR A 12 6.33 -5.82 -2.51
CA THR A 12 6.10 -4.65 -3.37
C THR A 12 6.31 -4.96 -4.85
N TYR A 13 7.37 -5.71 -5.20
CA TYR A 13 7.62 -6.12 -6.57
C TYR A 13 6.52 -7.03 -7.11
N LYS A 14 5.99 -7.94 -6.29
CA LYS A 14 4.85 -8.78 -6.67
C LYS A 14 3.62 -7.93 -7.03
N ILE A 15 3.24 -7.00 -6.14
CA ILE A 15 2.10 -6.09 -6.38
C ILE A 15 2.30 -5.26 -7.66
N ILE A 16 3.50 -4.71 -7.85
CA ILE A 16 3.86 -3.91 -9.02
C ILE A 16 3.77 -4.76 -10.30
N GLY A 17 4.26 -6.00 -10.27
CA GLY A 17 4.19 -6.92 -11.41
C GLY A 17 2.75 -7.25 -11.81
N LEU A 18 1.85 -7.41 -10.84
CA LEU A 18 0.42 -7.57 -11.11
C LEU A 18 -0.18 -6.31 -11.72
N ALA A 19 0.16 -5.13 -11.21
CA ALA A 19 -0.29 -3.86 -11.80
C ALA A 19 0.23 -3.67 -13.24
N MET A 20 1.47 -4.10 -13.53
CA MET A 20 2.01 -4.08 -14.89
C MET A 20 1.23 -5.01 -15.82
N THR A 21 0.84 -6.19 -15.33
CA THR A 21 0.01 -7.14 -16.08
C THR A 21 -1.35 -6.53 -16.39
N VAL A 22 -2.02 -5.94 -15.40
CA VAL A 22 -3.31 -5.25 -15.55
C VAL A 22 -3.21 -4.11 -16.56
N HIS A 23 -2.19 -3.24 -16.46
CA HIS A 23 -2.01 -2.12 -17.39
C HIS A 23 -1.72 -2.59 -18.82
N ARG A 24 -0.96 -3.68 -18.99
CA ARG A 24 -0.69 -4.27 -20.31
C ARG A 24 -1.96 -4.84 -20.95
N GLU A 25 -2.83 -5.47 -20.17
CA GLU A 25 -4.04 -6.12 -20.68
C GLU A 25 -5.19 -5.14 -20.93
N LEU A 26 -5.38 -4.14 -20.07
CA LEU A 26 -6.46 -3.16 -20.20
C LEU A 26 -6.03 -1.89 -20.95
N GLY A 27 -4.75 -1.51 -20.87
CA GLY A 27 -4.29 -0.18 -21.31
C GLY A 27 -4.84 0.96 -20.43
N PRO A 28 -4.43 2.22 -20.69
CA PRO A 28 -4.99 3.39 -20.06
C PRO A 28 -6.39 3.75 -20.62
N GLY A 29 -7.14 4.60 -19.91
CA GLY A 29 -8.42 5.17 -20.39
C GLY A 29 -9.67 4.75 -19.61
N PHE A 30 -9.56 3.73 -18.75
CA PHE A 30 -10.67 3.36 -17.85
C PHE A 30 -10.69 4.20 -16.56
N PRO A 31 -11.85 4.31 -15.88
CA PRO A 31 -11.93 4.89 -14.54
C PRO A 31 -11.08 4.12 -13.53
N GLU A 32 -10.56 4.82 -12.52
CA GLU A 32 -9.73 4.26 -11.43
C GLU A 32 -10.33 2.98 -10.82
N GLU A 33 -11.64 2.99 -10.60
CA GLU A 33 -12.40 1.89 -10.02
C GLU A 33 -12.39 0.60 -10.87
N VAL A 34 -12.20 0.71 -12.19
CA VAL A 34 -12.01 -0.47 -13.05
C VAL A 34 -10.67 -1.13 -12.76
N TYR A 35 -9.60 -0.35 -12.59
CA TYR A 35 -8.28 -0.89 -12.25
C TYR A 35 -8.24 -1.47 -10.85
N LYS A 36 -8.95 -0.88 -9.87
CA LYS A 36 -9.10 -1.49 -8.53
C LYS A 36 -9.66 -2.91 -8.64
N ARG A 37 -10.76 -3.08 -9.36
CA ARG A 37 -11.36 -4.41 -9.58
C ARG A 37 -10.45 -5.35 -10.37
N ALA A 38 -9.73 -4.86 -11.38
CA ALA A 38 -8.77 -5.67 -12.12
C ALA A 38 -7.61 -6.15 -11.23
N MET A 39 -7.11 -5.27 -10.35
CA MET A 39 -6.11 -5.64 -9.36
C MET A 39 -6.63 -6.68 -8.37
N MET A 40 -7.89 -6.61 -7.95
CA MET A 40 -8.49 -7.66 -7.11
C MET A 40 -8.46 -9.03 -7.81
N VAL A 41 -8.81 -9.07 -9.10
CA VAL A 41 -8.78 -10.31 -9.88
C VAL A 41 -7.36 -10.87 -9.95
N ALA A 42 -6.38 -10.03 -10.30
CA ALA A 42 -4.98 -10.44 -10.39
C ALA A 42 -4.39 -10.92 -9.04
N MET A 43 -4.69 -10.22 -7.94
CA MET A 43 -4.22 -10.57 -6.61
C MET A 43 -4.88 -11.84 -6.06
N ASN A 44 -6.17 -12.05 -6.33
CA ASN A 44 -6.86 -13.28 -5.95
C ASN A 44 -6.33 -14.51 -6.70
N ALA A 45 -6.00 -14.35 -7.99
CA ALA A 45 -5.39 -15.42 -8.79
C ALA A 45 -4.02 -15.86 -8.22
N GLU A 46 -3.32 -14.94 -7.56
CA GLU A 46 -2.05 -15.15 -6.88
C GLU A 46 -2.19 -15.52 -5.40
N ILE A 47 -3.41 -15.76 -4.91
CA ILE A 47 -3.74 -16.12 -3.53
C ILE A 47 -3.14 -15.10 -2.53
N MET A 48 -3.13 -13.82 -2.89
CA MET A 48 -2.63 -12.77 -2.02
C MET A 48 -3.70 -12.35 -1.00
N THR A 49 -3.28 -12.12 0.24
CA THR A 49 -4.17 -11.59 1.29
C THR A 49 -4.15 -10.07 1.27
N PHE A 50 -5.33 -9.46 1.11
CA PHE A 50 -5.48 -8.01 1.15
C PHE A 50 -6.87 -7.61 1.65
N ASP A 51 -6.91 -6.53 2.43
CA ASP A 51 -8.13 -5.83 2.78
C ASP A 51 -8.43 -4.78 1.72
N ARG A 52 -9.71 -4.54 1.49
CA ARG A 52 -10.19 -3.45 0.65
C ARG A 52 -10.89 -2.40 1.47
N GLU A 53 -10.80 -1.16 1.01
CA GLU A 53 -11.63 -0.07 1.50
C GLU A 53 -11.52 0.12 3.03
N LEU A 54 -10.33 -0.17 3.58
CA LEU A 54 -10.11 -0.20 5.03
C LEU A 54 -10.25 1.22 5.58
N ARG A 55 -11.14 1.38 6.55
CA ARG A 55 -11.35 2.65 7.24
C ARG A 55 -10.34 2.81 8.38
N ILE A 56 -9.63 3.93 8.39
CA ILE A 56 -8.70 4.30 9.45
C ILE A 56 -9.14 5.60 10.09
N ASP A 57 -9.29 5.58 11.41
CA ASP A 57 -9.64 6.78 12.17
C ASP A 57 -8.50 7.80 12.16
N ILE A 58 -8.86 9.05 11.92
CA ILE A 58 -7.96 10.19 12.04
C ILE A 58 -8.18 10.80 13.41
N GLU A 59 -7.11 10.86 14.20
CA GLU A 59 -7.16 11.41 15.55
C GLU A 59 -6.38 12.73 15.63
N PHE A 60 -6.97 13.72 16.29
CA PHE A 60 -6.31 14.95 16.69
C PHE A 60 -6.44 15.12 18.20
N ARG A 61 -5.31 15.20 18.92
CA ARG A 61 -5.25 15.29 20.39
C ARG A 61 -6.06 14.17 21.09
N GLY A 62 -5.99 12.95 20.54
CA GLY A 62 -6.68 11.78 21.09
C GLY A 62 -8.18 11.72 20.80
N GLN A 63 -8.73 12.65 20.00
CA GLN A 63 -10.14 12.62 19.59
C GLN A 63 -10.24 12.31 18.10
N LYS A 64 -11.19 11.44 17.73
CA LYS A 64 -11.51 11.16 16.32
C LYS A 64 -12.05 12.44 15.65
N VAL A 65 -11.41 12.85 14.56
CA VAL A 65 -11.78 14.03 13.75
C VAL A 65 -12.16 13.67 12.32
N GLY A 66 -12.05 12.40 11.95
CA GLY A 66 -12.44 11.92 10.63
C GLY A 66 -12.04 10.47 10.40
N GLU A 67 -12.20 10.02 9.16
CA GLU A 67 -11.73 8.72 8.70
C GLU A 67 -11.06 8.86 7.33
N PHE A 68 -10.01 8.08 7.12
CA PHE A 68 -9.51 7.76 5.79
C PHE A 68 -10.11 6.44 5.32
N LYS A 69 -10.25 6.30 4.01
CA LYS A 69 -10.58 5.04 3.35
C LYS A 69 -9.40 4.66 2.46
N LEU A 70 -8.68 3.62 2.86
CA LEU A 70 -7.55 3.09 2.10
C LEU A 70 -8.07 2.18 0.99
N ASP A 71 -7.53 2.31 -0.21
CA ASP A 71 -7.93 1.46 -1.33
C ASP A 71 -7.67 -0.01 -1.02
N PHE A 72 -6.39 -0.44 -0.96
CA PHE A 72 -6.01 -1.75 -0.43
C PHE A 72 -4.97 -1.66 0.69
N VAL A 73 -5.04 -2.65 1.58
CA VAL A 73 -3.98 -2.97 2.54
C VAL A 73 -3.57 -4.42 2.34
N VAL A 74 -2.33 -4.65 1.90
CA VAL A 74 -1.82 -5.99 1.56
C VAL A 74 -1.02 -6.54 2.72
N GLU A 75 -1.37 -7.77 3.14
CA GLU A 75 -0.74 -8.48 4.26
C GLU A 75 -0.59 -7.64 5.54
N HIS A 76 -1.51 -6.70 5.77
CA HIS A 76 -1.47 -5.73 6.88
C HIS A 76 -0.15 -4.94 6.99
N ILE A 77 0.59 -4.78 5.88
CA ILE A 77 1.91 -4.13 5.84
C ILE A 77 1.91 -2.98 4.83
N ILE A 78 1.37 -3.19 3.64
CA ILE A 78 1.51 -2.26 2.50
C ILE A 78 0.18 -1.60 2.20
N VAL A 79 0.14 -0.27 2.23
CA VAL A 79 -0.96 0.51 1.64
C VAL A 79 -0.75 0.57 0.13
N VAL A 80 -1.77 0.24 -0.65
CA VAL A 80 -1.76 0.45 -2.11
C VAL A 80 -2.85 1.46 -2.44
N GLU A 81 -2.45 2.59 -3.03
CA GLU A 81 -3.32 3.67 -3.48
C GLU A 81 -3.31 3.72 -5.00
N PHE A 82 -4.49 3.69 -5.62
CA PHE A 82 -4.61 3.69 -7.06
C PHE A 82 -4.99 5.05 -7.60
N LYS A 83 -4.52 5.34 -8.82
CA LYS A 83 -4.90 6.50 -9.62
C LYS A 83 -5.09 6.07 -11.07
N ALA A 84 -5.94 6.81 -11.78
CA ALA A 84 -6.11 6.72 -13.23
C ALA A 84 -6.13 8.12 -13.81
N VAL A 85 -4.99 8.81 -13.72
CA VAL A 85 -4.83 10.20 -14.15
C VAL A 85 -3.69 10.32 -15.15
N ASP A 86 -3.73 11.34 -16.00
CA ASP A 86 -2.66 11.58 -16.98
C ASP A 86 -1.33 11.94 -16.29
N THR A 87 -1.39 12.77 -15.24
CA THR A 87 -0.23 13.21 -14.47
C THR A 87 -0.43 13.00 -12.98
N LEU A 88 0.54 12.35 -12.33
CA LEU A 88 0.62 12.29 -10.88
C LEU A 88 1.12 13.63 -10.30
N HIS A 89 0.39 14.15 -9.31
CA HIS A 89 0.78 15.33 -8.54
C HIS A 89 1.28 14.96 -7.14
N LEU A 90 2.10 15.86 -6.56
CA LEU A 90 2.59 15.75 -5.18
C LEU A 90 1.49 15.60 -4.12
N ALA A 91 0.27 16.06 -4.42
CA ALA A 91 -0.88 15.88 -3.53
C ALA A 91 -1.21 14.39 -3.32
N HIS A 92 -1.04 13.55 -4.34
CA HIS A 92 -1.27 12.10 -4.22
C HIS A 92 -0.21 11.44 -3.35
N GLU A 93 1.05 11.85 -3.47
CA GLU A 93 2.12 11.37 -2.58
C GLU A 93 1.84 11.75 -1.12
N ARG A 94 1.43 13.00 -0.87
CA ARG A 94 1.08 13.49 0.46
C ARG A 94 -0.12 12.76 1.07
N GLN A 95 -1.08 12.36 0.24
CA GLN A 95 -2.21 11.53 0.66
C GLN A 95 -1.70 10.18 1.21
N VAL A 96 -0.83 9.50 0.47
CA VAL A 96 -0.23 8.23 0.92
C VAL A 96 0.61 8.42 2.19
N ILE A 97 1.40 9.49 2.31
CA ILE A 97 2.13 9.80 3.55
C ILE A 97 1.18 9.96 4.75
N SER A 98 0.03 10.60 4.54
CA SER A 98 -0.98 10.79 5.59
C SER A 98 -1.59 9.45 6.01
N TYR A 99 -1.83 8.56 5.06
CA TYR A 99 -2.28 7.19 5.32
C TYR A 99 -1.28 6.39 6.16
N LEU A 100 0.01 6.42 5.79
CA LEU A 100 1.06 5.73 6.54
C LEU A 100 1.16 6.30 7.97
N THR A 101 1.09 7.61 8.13
CA THR A 101 1.15 8.29 9.43
C THR A 101 -0.04 7.93 10.33
N ALA A 102 -1.25 7.85 9.77
CA ALA A 102 -2.47 7.55 10.51
C ALA A 102 -2.62 6.06 10.84
N SER A 103 -2.18 5.17 9.93
CA SER A 103 -2.30 3.72 10.11
C SER A 103 -1.13 3.12 10.90
N GLY A 104 0.06 3.69 10.85
CA GLY A 104 1.28 3.04 11.37
C GLY A 104 1.90 2.03 10.41
N LEU A 105 1.37 1.90 9.18
CA LEU A 105 1.93 1.05 8.14
C LEU A 105 3.23 1.65 7.56
N GLU A 106 4.13 0.79 7.09
CA GLU A 106 5.52 1.17 6.81
C GLU A 106 5.78 1.47 5.34
N VAL A 107 4.95 0.97 4.43
CA VAL A 107 5.15 1.11 2.98
C VAL A 107 3.85 1.51 2.29
N GLY A 108 3.94 2.56 1.46
CA GLY A 108 2.90 2.94 0.52
C GLY A 108 3.32 2.65 -0.92
N LEU A 109 2.41 2.12 -1.71
CA LEU A 109 2.52 2.01 -3.16
C LEU A 109 1.48 2.93 -3.80
N LEU A 110 1.94 3.98 -4.46
CA LEU A 110 1.10 4.81 -5.32
C LEU A 110 1.23 4.29 -6.76
N ILE A 111 0.13 3.85 -7.35
CA ILE A 111 0.11 3.25 -8.69
C ILE A 111 -0.84 4.06 -9.58
N ASN A 112 -0.32 4.56 -10.70
CA ASN A 112 -1.11 5.29 -11.68
C ASN A 112 -1.22 4.51 -12.99
N PHE A 113 -2.45 4.20 -13.37
CA PHE A 113 -2.82 3.51 -14.60
C PHE A 113 -3.20 4.46 -15.75
N GLY A 114 -3.36 5.76 -15.49
CA GLY A 114 -3.90 6.70 -16.47
C GLY A 114 -2.90 7.20 -17.51
N SER A 115 -1.60 7.06 -17.24
CA SER A 115 -0.54 7.45 -18.17
C SER A 115 -0.27 6.39 -19.25
N SER A 116 0.47 6.79 -20.28
CA SER A 116 0.85 5.92 -21.42
C SER A 116 1.63 4.67 -21.00
N SER A 117 2.34 4.71 -19.89
CA SER A 117 2.94 3.57 -19.20
C SER A 117 2.46 3.53 -17.76
N LEU A 118 2.48 2.34 -17.12
CA LEU A 118 2.22 2.26 -15.70
C LEU A 118 3.25 3.07 -14.92
N GLN A 119 2.76 4.03 -14.14
CA GLN A 119 3.58 4.79 -13.19
C GLN A 119 3.39 4.20 -11.80
N HIS A 120 4.47 4.19 -11.02
CA HIS A 120 4.45 3.65 -9.66
C HIS A 120 5.51 4.32 -8.81
N GLN A 121 5.20 4.50 -7.52
CA GLN A 121 6.12 5.03 -6.54
C GLN A 121 6.02 4.26 -5.22
N ARG A 122 7.18 3.94 -4.63
CA ARG A 122 7.28 3.48 -3.25
C ARG A 122 7.46 4.68 -2.34
N ILE A 123 6.58 4.81 -1.37
CA ILE A 123 6.50 5.93 -0.43
C ILE A 123 6.71 5.38 0.97
N PHE A 124 7.55 6.05 1.75
CA PHE A 124 7.82 5.71 3.14
C PHE A 124 7.40 6.87 4.05
N PRO A 125 6.93 6.59 5.28
CA PRO A 125 6.66 7.66 6.23
C PRO A 125 7.95 8.45 6.51
N PRO A 126 7.88 9.78 6.74
CA PRO A 126 9.05 10.57 7.09
C PRO A 126 9.77 10.02 8.34
N LYS A 127 11.11 10.10 8.38
CA LYS A 127 11.89 9.58 9.53
C LYS A 127 11.42 10.12 10.88
N ALA A 128 11.05 11.41 10.94
CA ALA A 128 10.52 12.04 12.14
C ALA A 128 9.18 11.44 12.61
N VAL A 129 8.35 10.97 11.68
CA VAL A 129 7.09 10.28 11.99
C VAL A 129 7.39 8.88 12.52
N GLN A 130 8.31 8.15 11.87
CA GLN A 130 8.71 6.80 12.28
C GLN A 130 9.21 6.73 13.72
N SER A 131 9.93 7.75 14.19
CA SER A 131 10.45 7.81 15.55
C SER A 131 9.42 8.24 16.60
N SER A 132 8.20 8.61 16.21
CA SER A 132 7.18 9.07 17.15
C SER A 132 6.52 7.92 17.92
N ALA A 133 6.28 8.11 19.23
CA ALA A 133 5.61 7.11 20.06
C ALA A 133 4.20 6.76 19.53
N ALA A 134 3.48 7.74 18.99
CA ALA A 134 2.15 7.53 18.40
C ALA A 134 2.21 6.61 17.16
N PHE A 135 3.18 6.82 16.27
CA PHE A 135 3.37 5.95 15.11
C PHE A 135 3.75 4.53 15.54
N GLN A 136 4.67 4.39 16.49
CA GLN A 136 5.08 3.08 17.03
C GLN A 136 3.90 2.33 17.69
N ALA A 137 3.06 3.03 18.46
CA ALA A 137 1.87 2.45 19.06
C ALA A 137 0.86 1.96 18.00
N ARG A 138 0.67 2.71 16.91
CA ARG A 138 -0.19 2.32 15.79
C ARG A 138 0.37 1.16 15.00
N ARG A 139 1.69 1.16 14.73
CA ARG A 139 2.39 0.08 14.04
C ARG A 139 2.17 -1.26 14.74
N ASN A 140 2.23 -1.27 16.07
CA ASN A 140 2.03 -2.47 16.88
C ASN A 140 0.57 -2.98 16.91
N ARG A 141 -0.39 -2.24 16.32
CA ARG A 141 -1.79 -2.66 16.21
C ARG A 141 -2.01 -3.71 15.13
N TYR A 142 -1.15 -3.74 14.12
CA TYR A 142 -1.16 -4.77 13.08
C TYR A 142 -0.15 -5.85 13.46
N PRO A 143 -0.58 -7.10 13.71
CA PRO A 143 0.36 -8.18 13.96
C PRO A 143 1.24 -8.35 12.73
N GLN A 144 2.55 -8.21 12.91
CA GLN A 144 3.53 -8.56 11.89
C GLN A 144 3.42 -10.06 11.65
N SER A 145 2.77 -10.49 10.57
CA SER A 145 2.80 -11.90 10.18
C SER A 145 4.16 -12.21 9.59
N VAL A 146 5.16 -12.36 10.45
CA VAL A 146 6.45 -12.97 10.11
C VAL A 146 6.76 -14.03 11.17
N GLU A 147 6.03 -15.13 11.15
CA GLU A 147 6.58 -16.44 11.51
C GLU A 147 5.87 -17.53 10.70
N SER A 148 6.40 -17.83 9.51
CA SER A 148 6.22 -19.14 8.89
C SER A 148 7.58 -19.59 8.34
N GLY A 149 8.38 -20.13 9.25
CA GLY A 149 9.73 -20.60 8.96
C GLY A 149 10.48 -21.09 10.20
N LYS A 150 9.81 -21.77 11.15
CA LYS A 150 10.48 -22.67 12.08
C LYS A 150 10.15 -24.09 11.66
N SER A 151 11.20 -24.77 11.26
CA SER A 151 11.35 -26.22 11.10
C SER A 151 10.48 -27.02 12.06
N VAL A 152 9.68 -27.92 11.51
CA VAL A 152 9.34 -29.17 12.20
C VAL A 152 10.16 -30.24 11.48
N ASP A 153 11.38 -30.41 11.96
CA ASP A 153 12.00 -31.73 12.00
C ASP A 153 11.70 -32.31 13.38
N GLU A 154 11.73 -33.64 13.48
CA GLU A 154 11.44 -34.48 14.66
C GLU A 154 9.96 -34.86 14.90
N SER A 155 9.51 -35.93 14.23
CA SER A 155 9.23 -37.25 14.86
C SER A 155 8.74 -38.26 13.82
#